data_AF-A0A937CRL4-F1
#
_entry.id   AF-A0A937CRL4-F1
#
_cell.length_a   1.000
_cell.length_b   1.000
_cell.length_c   1.000
_cell.angle_alpha   90.00
_cell.angle_beta   90.00
_cell.angle_gamma   90.00
#
_symmetry.space_group_name_H-M   'P 1'
#
loop_
_entity.id
_entity.type
_entity.pdbx_description
1 polymer ?
#
loop_
_entity_poly.entity_id
_entity_poly.type
_entity_poly.pdbx_seq_one_letter_code
_entity_poly.pdbx_strand_id
1 'polypeptide(L)'
;MTRIGRLVIAILLVILMLPSARAEGIAIVQAPEQSFGICKGPTAKEAFACARKQCVKGGAAPDDCLEMAYCAYGWTVDVFMQSKEGNHWHEYHCGWKTHKEAEAAGKLACNKQRMLELMECSVVQIYDPTAKPQIKD
;
A
#
# COMPACT_ATOMS: atom_id res chain seq x y z
N MET A 1 -32.64 -32.72 -24.30
CA MET A 1 -31.39 -32.74 -23.50
C MET A 1 -31.44 -33.88 -22.52
N THR A 2 -30.47 -34.80 -22.57
CA THR A 2 -30.39 -35.97 -21.68
C THR A 2 -30.01 -35.55 -20.24
N ARG A 3 -30.37 -36.36 -19.24
CA ARG A 3 -30.02 -36.13 -17.81
C ARG A 3 -28.52 -35.83 -17.61
N ILE A 4 -27.67 -36.47 -18.41
CA ILE A 4 -26.21 -36.30 -18.41
C ILE A 4 -25.82 -34.88 -18.86
N GLY A 5 -26.47 -34.34 -19.91
CA GLY A 5 -26.20 -32.98 -20.38
C GLY A 5 -26.57 -31.89 -19.36
N ARG A 6 -27.64 -32.10 -18.56
CA ARG A 6 -27.99 -31.18 -17.46
C ARG A 6 -26.98 -31.23 -16.31
N LEU A 7 -26.45 -32.42 -16.00
CA LEU A 7 -25.44 -32.58 -14.95
C LEU A 7 -24.11 -31.91 -15.32
N VAL A 8 -23.67 -32.06 -16.56
CA VAL A 8 -22.43 -31.45 -17.06
C VAL A 8 -22.51 -29.92 -17.04
N ILE A 9 -23.65 -29.34 -17.44
CA ILE A 9 -23.87 -27.88 -17.40
C ILE A 9 -23.87 -27.35 -15.96
N ALA A 10 -24.49 -28.06 -15.02
CA ALA A 10 -24.52 -27.66 -13.61
C ALA A 10 -23.11 -27.66 -12.98
N ILE A 11 -22.27 -28.64 -13.31
CA ILE A 11 -20.88 -28.70 -12.84
C ILE A 11 -20.05 -27.57 -13.44
N LEU A 12 -20.23 -27.25 -14.73
CA LEU A 12 -19.51 -26.16 -15.40
C LEU A 12 -19.81 -24.79 -14.76
N LEU A 13 -21.06 -24.55 -14.34
CA LEU A 13 -21.50 -23.31 -13.70
C LEU A 13 -20.89 -23.13 -12.30
N VAL A 14 -20.68 -24.22 -11.55
CA VAL A 14 -20.06 -24.16 -10.21
C VAL A 14 -18.56 -23.85 -10.30
N ILE A 15 -17.88 -24.34 -11.33
CA ILE A 15 -16.44 -24.07 -11.56
C ILE A 15 -16.21 -22.59 -11.94
N LEU A 16 -17.17 -21.95 -12.62
CA LEU A 16 -17.12 -20.52 -12.93
C LEU A 16 -17.38 -19.61 -11.73
N MET A 17 -17.84 -20.14 -10.59
CA MET A 17 -18.05 -19.40 -9.33
C MET A 17 -16.86 -19.49 -8.37
N LEU A 18 -15.69 -19.96 -8.83
CA LEU A 18 -14.47 -19.88 -8.02
C LEU A 18 -14.26 -18.42 -7.56
N PRO A 19 -14.01 -18.18 -6.27
CA PRO A 19 -13.81 -16.83 -5.78
C PRO A 19 -12.67 -16.20 -6.57
N SER A 20 -12.97 -15.09 -7.23
CA SER A 20 -11.96 -14.21 -7.82
C SER A 20 -10.86 -14.00 -6.78
N ALA A 21 -9.60 -14.22 -7.17
CA ALA A 21 -8.44 -14.07 -6.30
C ALA A 21 -8.61 -12.81 -5.46
N ARG A 22 -8.62 -12.97 -4.12
CA ARG A 22 -8.74 -11.82 -3.21
C ARG A 22 -7.60 -10.87 -3.54
N ALA A 23 -7.94 -9.62 -3.84
CA ALA A 23 -6.96 -8.55 -3.91
C ALA A 23 -6.54 -8.25 -2.48
N GLU A 24 -5.66 -9.08 -1.93
CA GLU A 24 -4.98 -8.76 -0.68
C GLU A 24 -4.01 -7.63 -0.92
N GLY A 25 -3.77 -6.79 0.08
CA GLY A 25 -2.82 -5.69 -0.10
C GLY A 25 -2.59 -4.90 1.17
N ILE A 26 -1.61 -4.02 1.10
CA ILE A 26 -1.17 -3.15 2.19
C ILE A 26 -1.83 -1.79 2.00
N ALA A 27 -2.60 -1.36 2.99
CA ALA A 27 -3.12 0.00 3.06
C ALA A 27 -2.25 0.85 3.97
N ILE A 28 -2.05 2.10 3.56
CA ILE A 28 -1.32 3.12 4.31
C ILE A 28 -2.25 4.29 4.54
N VAL A 29 -2.32 4.72 5.80
CA VAL A 29 -3.12 5.85 6.26
C VAL A 29 -2.20 6.81 6.99
N GLN A 30 -2.38 8.10 6.78
CA GLN A 30 -1.57 9.13 7.44
C GLN A 30 -2.45 10.26 7.94
N ALA A 31 -2.17 10.68 9.17
CA ALA A 31 -2.56 11.98 9.71
C ALA A 31 -1.28 12.84 9.71
N PRO A 32 -1.16 13.81 8.78
CA PRO A 32 0.05 14.62 8.65
C PRO A 32 0.54 15.15 10.00
N GLU A 33 1.83 15.01 10.27
CA GLU A 33 2.50 15.46 11.50
C GLU A 33 2.02 14.87 12.83
N GLN A 34 1.10 13.89 12.81
CA GLN A 34 0.54 13.30 14.03
C GLN A 34 0.74 11.81 14.11
N SER A 35 0.30 11.08 13.08
CA SER A 35 0.29 9.62 13.15
C SER A 35 0.23 8.97 11.77
N PHE A 36 0.49 7.68 11.74
CA PHE A 36 0.30 6.86 10.55
C PHE A 36 -0.20 5.47 10.95
N GLY A 37 -0.72 4.74 9.97
CA GLY A 37 -1.10 3.36 10.12
C GLY A 37 -0.82 2.58 8.86
N ILE A 38 -0.39 1.34 9.04
CA ILE A 38 -0.10 0.44 7.93
C ILE A 38 -0.63 -0.96 8.22
N CYS A 39 -1.42 -1.51 7.30
CA CYS A 39 -2.00 -2.82 7.52
C CYS A 39 -2.21 -3.59 6.23
N LYS A 40 -1.91 -4.89 6.26
CA LYS A 40 -2.30 -5.83 5.23
C LYS A 40 -3.72 -6.34 5.49
N GLY A 41 -4.56 -6.39 4.46
CA GLY A 41 -5.91 -6.92 4.56
C GLY A 41 -6.32 -7.77 3.36
N PRO A 42 -7.42 -8.56 3.49
CA PRO A 42 -7.96 -9.39 2.41
C PRO A 42 -8.60 -8.59 1.27
N THR A 43 -8.95 -7.33 1.56
CA THR A 43 -9.53 -6.36 0.63
C THR A 43 -9.00 -4.96 0.96
N ALA A 44 -9.05 -4.03 0.01
CA ALA A 44 -8.68 -2.63 0.26
C ALA A 44 -9.46 -2.00 1.43
N LYS A 45 -10.79 -2.23 1.48
CA LYS A 45 -11.65 -1.73 2.56
C LYS A 45 -11.20 -2.21 3.94
N GLU A 46 -10.91 -3.50 4.07
CA GLU A 46 -10.48 -4.08 5.36
C GLU A 46 -9.07 -3.63 5.74
N ALA A 47 -8.17 -3.51 4.75
CA ALA A 47 -6.82 -3.00 4.95
C ALA A 47 -6.85 -1.53 5.44
N PHE A 48 -7.60 -0.64 4.78
CA PHE A 48 -7.73 0.76 5.19
C PHE A 48 -8.41 0.91 6.55
N ALA A 49 -9.45 0.12 6.83
CA ALA A 49 -10.10 0.13 8.14
C ALA A 49 -9.12 -0.28 9.27
N CYS A 50 -8.23 -1.25 9.01
CA CYS A 50 -7.18 -1.64 9.95
C CYS A 50 -6.11 -0.55 10.10
N ALA A 51 -5.60 0.00 8.99
CA ALA A 51 -4.61 1.08 9.00
C ALA A 51 -5.13 2.33 9.73
N ARG A 52 -6.38 2.74 9.48
CA ARG A 52 -7.02 3.87 10.18
C ARG A 52 -7.09 3.65 11.69
N LYS A 53 -7.38 2.43 12.16
CA LYS A 53 -7.34 2.10 13.60
C LYS A 53 -5.95 2.28 14.20
N GLN A 54 -4.89 1.95 13.46
CA GLN A 54 -3.52 2.17 13.92
C GLN A 54 -3.19 3.67 13.99
N CYS A 55 -3.55 4.44 12.95
CA CYS A 55 -3.39 5.90 12.93
C CYS A 55 -4.09 6.58 14.12
N VAL A 56 -5.36 6.22 14.39
CA VAL A 56 -6.08 6.73 15.57
C VAL A 56 -5.42 6.30 16.87
N LYS A 57 -4.99 5.04 16.97
CA LYS A 57 -4.29 4.54 18.17
C LYS A 57 -2.97 5.28 18.41
N GLY A 58 -2.31 5.75 17.36
CA GLY A 58 -1.10 6.56 17.45
C GLY A 58 -1.34 8.03 17.81
N GLY A 59 -2.60 8.46 18.01
CA GLY A 59 -2.94 9.74 18.61
C GLY A 59 -3.69 10.72 17.70
N ALA A 60 -3.92 10.38 16.44
CA ALA A 60 -4.66 11.24 15.51
C ALA A 60 -6.18 11.16 15.70
N ALA A 61 -6.88 12.24 15.33
CA ALA A 61 -8.33 12.20 15.23
C ALA A 61 -8.76 11.28 14.05
N PRO A 62 -9.90 10.58 14.13
CA PRO A 62 -10.36 9.69 13.06
C PRO A 62 -10.48 10.36 11.69
N ASP A 63 -10.89 11.63 11.65
CA ASP A 63 -11.10 12.38 10.41
C ASP A 63 -9.78 12.88 9.79
N ASP A 64 -8.71 12.97 10.58
CA ASP A 64 -7.37 13.34 10.11
C ASP A 64 -6.63 12.15 9.49
N CYS A 65 -7.10 10.92 9.70
CA CYS A 65 -6.48 9.70 9.18
C CYS A 65 -6.87 9.44 7.71
N LEU A 66 -6.14 10.10 6.80
CA LEU A 66 -6.34 10.07 5.35
C LEU A 66 -5.81 8.79 4.69
N GLU A 67 -6.57 8.25 3.73
CA GLU A 67 -6.15 7.08 2.94
C GLU A 67 -5.11 7.50 1.90
N MET A 68 -3.87 7.03 2.07
CA MET A 68 -2.74 7.47 1.23
C MET A 68 -2.51 6.53 0.05
N ALA A 69 -2.36 5.23 0.34
CA ALA A 69 -2.00 4.25 -0.68
C ALA A 69 -2.57 2.86 -0.37
N TYR A 70 -2.83 2.12 -1.44
CA TYR A 70 -3.14 0.69 -1.38
C TYR A 70 -2.23 -0.10 -2.34
N CYS A 71 -1.39 -0.94 -1.77
CA CYS A 71 -0.40 -1.74 -2.49
C CYS A 71 -0.86 -3.21 -2.55
N ALA A 72 -1.40 -3.63 -3.70
CA ALA A 72 -1.94 -4.98 -3.88
C ALA A 72 -0.87 -6.11 -3.87
N TYR A 73 0.40 -5.79 -4.07
CA TYR A 73 1.45 -6.81 -4.10
C TYR A 73 2.83 -6.23 -3.81
N GLY A 74 3.73 -7.10 -3.34
CA GLY A 74 5.15 -6.83 -3.28
C GLY A 74 5.59 -5.95 -2.12
N TRP A 75 6.83 -5.50 -2.22
CA TRP A 75 7.45 -4.55 -1.31
C TRP A 75 6.94 -3.14 -1.63
N THR A 76 6.89 -2.29 -0.61
CA THR A 76 6.47 -0.90 -0.70
C THR A 76 7.56 -0.01 -0.15
N VAL A 77 7.86 1.10 -0.81
CA VAL A 77 8.77 2.13 -0.32
C VAL A 77 7.99 3.40 0.03
N ASP A 78 8.34 3.99 1.18
CA ASP A 78 7.89 5.29 1.64
C ASP A 78 9.02 6.31 1.43
N VAL A 79 8.71 7.36 0.69
CA VAL A 79 9.64 8.43 0.33
C VAL A 79 9.14 9.73 0.94
N PHE A 80 9.91 10.29 1.86
CA PHE A 80 9.72 11.64 2.35
C PHE A 80 10.17 12.63 1.27
N MET A 81 9.38 13.67 1.06
CA MET A 81 9.64 14.71 0.08
C MET A 81 9.35 16.07 0.69
N GLN A 82 10.27 17.01 0.54
CA GLN A 82 10.09 18.39 0.98
C GLN A 82 10.45 19.36 -0.12
N SER A 83 9.48 20.21 -0.48
CA SER A 83 9.68 21.31 -1.41
C SER A 83 10.57 22.41 -0.81
N LYS A 84 11.23 23.19 -1.67
CA LYS A 84 11.95 24.42 -1.28
C LYS A 84 11.05 25.50 -0.67
N GLU A 85 9.73 25.36 -0.84
CA GLU A 85 8.71 26.25 -0.26
C GLU A 85 8.30 25.82 1.16
N GLY A 86 8.83 24.69 1.65
CA GLY A 86 8.68 24.22 3.03
C GLY A 86 7.69 23.06 3.20
N ASN A 87 6.69 22.93 2.31
CA ASN A 87 5.73 21.84 2.37
C ASN A 87 6.42 20.48 2.21
N HIS A 88 6.06 19.53 3.06
CA HIS A 88 6.46 18.12 2.94
C HIS A 88 5.27 17.19 2.69
N TRP A 89 5.57 16.00 2.18
CA TRP A 89 4.61 14.93 2.01
C TRP A 89 5.36 13.59 1.91
N HIS A 90 4.58 12.51 1.86
CA HIS A 90 5.09 11.17 1.64
C HIS A 90 4.54 10.62 0.33
N GLU A 91 5.42 10.01 -0.47
CA GLU A 91 5.05 9.22 -1.63
C GLU A 91 5.27 7.73 -1.36
N TYR A 92 4.29 6.91 -1.74
CA TYR A 92 4.34 5.47 -1.59
C TYR A 92 4.43 4.80 -2.95
N HIS A 93 5.51 4.04 -3.20
CA HIS A 93 5.67 3.27 -4.43
C HIS A 93 5.59 1.78 -4.14
N CYS A 94 4.61 1.11 -4.75
CA CYS A 94 4.24 -0.27 -4.49
C CYS A 94 4.70 -1.23 -5.61
N GLY A 95 4.58 -2.55 -5.37
CA GLY A 95 4.59 -3.55 -6.46
C GLY A 95 5.95 -4.20 -6.73
N TRP A 96 6.94 -3.94 -5.89
CA TRP A 96 8.31 -4.41 -6.14
C TRP A 96 8.49 -5.87 -5.71
N LYS A 97 9.25 -6.66 -6.46
CA LYS A 97 9.43 -8.09 -6.15
C LYS A 97 10.42 -8.30 -5.01
N THR A 98 11.37 -7.38 -4.87
CA THR A 98 12.45 -7.48 -3.87
C THR A 98 12.63 -6.17 -3.12
N HIS A 99 13.22 -6.25 -1.92
CA HIS A 99 13.66 -5.08 -1.16
C HIS A 99 14.53 -4.14 -2.00
N LYS A 100 15.47 -4.70 -2.79
CA LYS A 100 16.39 -3.92 -3.62
C LYS A 100 15.67 -3.15 -4.73
N GLU A 101 14.63 -3.73 -5.32
CA GLU A 101 13.80 -3.03 -6.30
C GLU A 101 13.02 -1.87 -5.67
N ALA A 102 12.45 -2.07 -4.46
CA ALA A 102 11.77 -1.00 -3.73
C ALA A 102 12.73 0.14 -3.36
N GLU A 103 13.93 -0.19 -2.89
CA GLU A 103 14.97 0.79 -2.61
C GLU A 103 15.39 1.56 -3.88
N ALA A 104 15.54 0.87 -5.01
CA ALA A 104 15.86 1.50 -6.30
C ALA A 104 14.74 2.44 -6.78
N ALA A 105 13.48 2.07 -6.55
CA ALA A 105 12.34 2.92 -6.86
C ALA A 105 12.33 4.20 -6.02
N GLY A 106 12.61 4.10 -4.71
CA GLY A 106 12.73 5.29 -3.85
C GLY A 106 13.90 6.20 -4.27
N LYS A 107 15.05 5.62 -4.64
CA LYS A 107 16.18 6.40 -5.20
C LYS A 107 15.82 7.08 -6.52
N LEU A 108 15.01 6.42 -7.36
CA LEU A 108 14.53 6.99 -8.62
C LEU A 108 13.55 8.14 -8.38
N ALA A 109 12.66 8.02 -7.38
CA ALA A 109 11.76 9.09 -6.97
C ALA A 109 12.55 10.33 -6.52
N CYS A 110 13.63 10.15 -5.77
CA CYS A 110 14.52 11.23 -5.32
C CYS A 110 15.59 11.66 -6.33
N ASN A 111 15.39 11.45 -7.63
CA ASN A 111 16.38 11.84 -8.63
C ASN A 111 16.51 13.37 -8.70
N LYS A 112 17.64 13.89 -8.21
CA LYS A 112 17.95 15.34 -8.14
C LYS A 112 18.00 16.05 -9.49
N GLN A 113 18.16 15.34 -10.60
CA GLN A 113 18.10 15.95 -11.94
C GLN A 113 16.66 16.21 -12.39
N ARG A 114 15.69 15.48 -11.82
CA ARG A 114 14.26 15.57 -12.15
C ARG A 114 13.48 16.37 -11.10
N MET A 115 13.86 16.25 -9.84
CA MET A 115 13.17 16.86 -8.69
C MET A 115 13.91 18.11 -8.21
N LEU A 116 13.98 19.13 -9.09
CA LEU A 116 14.76 20.34 -8.84
C LEU A 116 14.11 21.27 -7.81
N GLU A 117 12.82 21.09 -7.55
CA GLU A 117 11.98 21.84 -6.62
C GLU A 117 12.07 21.33 -5.17
N LEU A 118 12.66 20.15 -4.95
CA LEU A 118 12.82 19.58 -3.62
C LEU A 118 14.09 20.10 -2.94
N MET A 119 13.99 20.40 -1.65
CA MET A 119 15.14 20.63 -0.78
C MET A 119 15.58 19.35 -0.07
N GLU A 120 14.64 18.46 0.23
CA GLU A 120 14.91 17.15 0.82
C GLU A 120 14.07 16.07 0.13
N CYS A 121 14.68 14.91 -0.08
CA CYS A 121 14.00 13.71 -0.54
C CYS A 121 14.78 12.49 -0.04
N SER A 122 14.12 11.60 0.68
CA SER A 122 14.76 10.43 1.27
C SER A 122 13.80 9.25 1.38
N VAL A 123 14.34 8.05 1.24
CA VAL A 123 13.61 6.83 1.60
C VAL A 123 13.59 6.74 3.11
N VAL A 124 12.41 6.85 3.71
CA VAL A 124 12.23 6.85 5.18
C VAL A 124 11.76 5.50 5.71
N GLN A 125 11.11 4.69 4.87
CA GLN A 125 10.77 3.33 5.23
C GLN A 125 10.64 2.42 4.00
N ILE A 126 10.90 1.13 4.20
CA ILE A 126 10.58 0.07 3.25
C ILE A 126 9.77 -0.98 3.99
N TYR A 127 8.65 -1.39 3.43
CA TYR A 127 7.78 -2.42 3.98
C TYR A 127 7.87 -3.69 3.15
N ASP A 128 7.96 -4.83 3.84
CA ASP A 128 7.88 -6.14 3.20
C ASP A 128 6.44 -6.45 2.73
N PRO A 129 6.23 -7.53 1.94
CA PRO A 129 4.89 -7.92 1.48
C PRO A 129 3.89 -8.32 2.59
N THR A 130 4.31 -8.29 3.86
CA THR A 130 3.49 -8.49 5.06
C THR A 130 3.27 -7.20 5.85
N ALA A 131 3.64 -6.05 5.28
CA ALA A 131 3.56 -4.72 5.86
C ALA A 131 4.53 -4.47 7.04
N LYS A 132 5.60 -5.27 7.19
CA LYS A 132 6.57 -5.05 8.26
C LYS A 132 7.65 -4.06 7.84
N PRO A 133 7.99 -3.06 8.68
CA PRO A 133 9.07 -2.12 8.40
C PRO A 133 10.43 -2.83 8.40
N GLN A 134 11.34 -2.32 7.58
CA GLN A 134 12.65 -2.95 7.31
C GLN A 134 13.81 -2.02 7.65
N ILE A 135 13.58 -0.70 7.64
CA ILE A 135 14.50 0.29 8.19
C ILE A 135 14.19 0.40 9.68
N LYS A 136 15.22 0.19 10.51
CA LYS A 136 15.15 0.34 11.97
C LYS A 136 15.72 1.70 12.33
N ASP A 137 15.04 2.38 13.26
CA ASP A 137 15.52 3.59 13.92
C ASP A 137 16.74 3.29 14.81
#